data_AF-A0A951REX9-F1
#
_entry.id   AF-A0A951REX9-F1
#
_cell.length_a   1.000
_cell.length_b   1.000
_cell.length_c   1.000
_cell.angle_alpha   90.00
_cell.angle_beta   90.00
_cell.angle_gamma   90.00
#
_symmetry.space_group_name_H-M   'P 1'
#
loop_
_entity.id
_entity.type
_entity.pdbx_description
1 polymer ?
#
loop_
_entity_poly.entity_id
_entity_poly.type
_entity_poly.pdbx_seq_one_letter_code
_entity_poly.pdbx_strand_id
1 'polypeptide(L)'
;MAFGILIGFFLRGKKRAVFWVEKAILWSIFLLLFFLGLSIGGDELIMASLPSLGLNAFLITLGGVSGSVLAAWATWKFLFNRKKRSTQ
;
A
#
# COMPACT_ATOMS: atom_id res chain seq x y z
N MET A 1 14.70 -6.66 10.70
CA MET A 1 14.26 -5.25 10.71
C MET A 1 15.39 -4.26 10.95
N ALA A 2 16.17 -4.39 12.04
CA ALA A 2 17.26 -3.46 12.35
C ALA A 2 18.30 -3.27 11.23
N PHE A 3 18.69 -4.36 10.56
CA PHE A 3 19.66 -4.32 9.45
C PHE A 3 19.20 -3.51 8.25
N GLY A 4 17.90 -3.59 7.88
CA GLY A 4 17.35 -2.82 6.76
C GLY A 4 17.29 -1.32 7.07
N ILE A 5 17.03 -0.95 8.32
CA ILE A 5 17.03 0.45 8.77
C ILE A 5 18.45 1.02 8.78
N LEU A 6 19.43 0.25 9.25
CA LEU A 6 20.86 0.61 9.25
C LEU A 6 21.38 0.84 7.82
N ILE A 7 21.10 -0.09 6.91
CA ILE A 7 21.48 0.02 5.50
C ILE A 7 20.75 1.19 4.83
N GLY A 8 19.45 1.36 5.10
CA GLY A 8 18.66 2.48 4.57
C GLY A 8 19.15 3.85 5.04
N PHE A 9 19.59 3.96 6.30
CA PHE A 9 20.16 5.20 6.83
C PHE A 9 21.50 5.53 6.16
N PHE A 10 22.36 4.53 5.96
CA PHE A 10 23.66 4.71 5.31
C PHE A 10 23.53 5.07 3.81
N LEU A 11 22.52 4.54 3.11
CA LEU A 11 22.26 4.86 1.70
C LEU A 11 21.57 6.22 1.48
N ARG A 12 20.93 6.78 2.51
CA ARG A 12 20.16 8.04 2.43
C ARG A 12 21.01 9.25 2.02
N GLY A 13 22.31 9.24 2.31
CA GLY A 13 23.24 10.32 1.96
C GLY A 13 23.66 10.35 0.48
N LYS A 14 23.44 9.27 -0.28
CA LYS A 14 23.88 9.16 -1.68
C LYS A 14 22.69 9.19 -2.64
N LYS A 15 22.33 10.38 -3.13
CA LYS A 15 21.23 10.58 -4.12
C LYS A 15 21.27 9.61 -5.30
N ARG A 16 22.48 9.26 -5.76
CA ARG A 16 22.68 8.30 -6.86
C ARG A 16 22.27 6.88 -6.48
N ALA A 17 22.56 6.43 -5.25
CA ALA A 17 22.15 5.11 -4.78
C ALA A 17 20.62 5.01 -4.62
N VAL A 18 19.98 6.07 -4.12
CA VAL A 18 18.51 6.15 -4.00
C VAL A 18 17.83 6.00 -5.36
N PHE A 19 18.34 6.69 -6.39
CA PHE A 19 17.80 6.60 -7.75
C PHE A 19 17.95 5.19 -8.36
N TRP A 20 19.08 4.52 -8.13
CA TRP A 20 19.28 3.13 -8.56
C TRP A 20 18.32 2.16 -7.86
N VAL A 21 18.10 2.35 -6.56
CA VAL A 21 17.17 1.55 -5.76
C VAL A 21 15.73 1.76 -6.23
N GLU A 22 15.31 2.99 -6.48
CA GLU A 22 13.98 3.31 -7.01
C GLU A 22 13.73 2.60 -8.35
N LYS A 23 14.71 2.66 -9.26
CA LYS A 23 14.63 1.97 -10.55
C LYS A 23 14.63 0.45 -10.41
N ALA A 24 15.40 -0.10 -9.48
CA ALA A 24 15.43 -1.52 -9.16
C ALA A 24 14.09 -2.00 -8.57
N ILE A 25 13.47 -1.20 -7.69
CA ILE A 25 12.15 -1.49 -7.12
C ILE A 25 11.10 -1.55 -8.23
N LEU A 26 11.06 -0.55 -9.12
CA LEU A 26 10.11 -0.55 -10.25
C LEU A 26 10.30 -1.77 -11.15
N TRP A 27 11.55 -2.12 -11.49
CA TRP A 27 11.86 -3.35 -12.23
C TRP A 27 11.41 -4.62 -11.49
N SER A 28 11.63 -4.67 -10.17
CA SER A 28 11.24 -5.80 -9.35
C SER A 28 9.71 -5.93 -9.25
N ILE A 29 8.98 -4.82 -9.11
CA ILE A 29 7.51 -4.83 -9.12
C ILE A 29 7.02 -5.34 -10.46
N PHE A 30 7.60 -4.87 -11.57
CA PHE A 30 7.22 -5.33 -12.90
C PHE A 30 7.47 -6.83 -13.08
N LEU A 31 8.62 -7.32 -12.64
CA LEU A 31 8.97 -8.74 -12.71
C LEU A 31 8.06 -9.60 -11.83
N LEU A 32 7.79 -9.16 -10.60
CA LEU A 32 6.88 -9.85 -9.69
C LEU A 32 5.45 -9.87 -10.22
N LEU A 33 4.98 -8.75 -10.78
CA LEU A 33 3.64 -8.67 -11.36
C LEU A 33 3.52 -9.57 -12.60
N PHE A 34 4.58 -9.65 -13.41
CA PHE A 34 4.65 -10.58 -14.53
C PHE A 34 4.60 -12.04 -14.07
N PHE A 35 5.40 -12.41 -13.06
CA PHE A 35 5.40 -13.77 -12.51
C PHE A 35 4.05 -14.12 -11.86
N LEU A 36 3.45 -13.16 -11.16
CA LEU A 36 2.12 -13.30 -10.57
C LEU A 36 1.08 -13.54 -11.68
N GLY A 37 1.12 -12.76 -12.76
CA GLY A 37 0.24 -12.93 -13.91
C GLY A 37 0.40 -14.30 -14.58
N LEU A 38 1.63 -14.77 -14.77
CA LEU A 38 1.91 -16.10 -15.31
C LEU A 38 1.40 -17.22 -14.38
N SER A 39 1.66 -17.08 -13.08
CA SER A 39 1.24 -18.08 -12.08
C SER A 39 -0.28 -18.20 -11.96
N ILE A 40 -1.00 -17.09 -12.12
CA ILE A 40 -2.46 -17.06 -12.03
C ILE A 40 -3.09 -17.47 -13.38
N GLY A 41 -2.49 -17.06 -14.50
CA GLY A 41 -3.04 -17.33 -15.83
C GLY A 41 -2.86 -18.77 -16.31
N GLY A 42 -1.89 -19.51 -15.76
CA GLY A 42 -1.65 -20.92 -16.09
C GLY A 42 -2.55 -21.92 -15.35
N ASP A 43 -3.38 -21.46 -14.41
CA ASP A 43 -4.25 -22.30 -13.58
C ASP A 43 -5.72 -21.95 -13.82
N GLU A 44 -6.44 -22.79 -14.59
CA GLU A 44 -7.86 -22.57 -14.90
C GLU A 44 -8.74 -22.50 -13.65
N LEU A 45 -8.35 -23.16 -12.55
CA LEU A 45 -9.12 -23.19 -11.31
C LEU A 45 -9.08 -21.84 -10.58
N ILE A 46 -7.92 -21.19 -10.60
CA ILE A 46 -7.76 -19.83 -10.06
C ILE A 46 -8.41 -18.81 -11.00
N MET A 47 -8.26 -18.94 -12.32
CA MET A 47 -8.90 -18.05 -13.29
C MET A 47 -10.43 -18.09 -13.24
N ALA A 48 -11.03 -19.28 -13.07
CA ALA A 48 -12.48 -19.42 -12.93
C ALA A 48 -13.02 -18.80 -11.62
N SER A 49 -12.20 -18.77 -10.57
CA SER A 49 -12.53 -18.19 -9.26
C SER A 49 -12.14 -16.71 -9.13
N LEU A 50 -11.38 -16.17 -10.08
CA LEU A 50 -10.92 -14.78 -10.07
C LEU A 50 -12.08 -13.76 -10.03
N PRO A 51 -13.18 -13.93 -10.81
CA PRO A 51 -14.30 -13.00 -10.77
C PRO A 51 -14.98 -12.92 -9.39
N SER A 52 -15.14 -14.08 -8.71
CA SER A 52 -15.75 -14.13 -7.38
C SER A 52 -14.80 -13.59 -6.30
N LEU A 53 -13.51 -13.91 -6.37
CA LEU A 53 -12.47 -13.34 -5.52
C LEU A 53 -12.36 -11.82 -5.70
N GLY A 54 -12.43 -11.35 -6.95
CA GLY A 54 -12.38 -9.94 -7.31
C GLY A 54 -13.56 -9.16 -6.73
N LEU A 55 -14.78 -9.70 -6.84
CA LEU A 55 -15.97 -9.11 -6.22
C LEU A 55 -15.86 -9.02 -4.70
N ASN A 56 -15.41 -10.10 -4.05
CA ASN A 56 -15.20 -10.11 -2.60
C ASN A 56 -14.13 -9.09 -2.18
N ALA A 57 -12.99 -9.05 -2.87
CA ALA A 57 -11.92 -8.10 -2.61
C ALA A 57 -12.37 -6.65 -2.84
N PHE A 58 -13.19 -6.41 -3.86
CA PHE A 58 -13.76 -5.09 -4.14
C PHE A 58 -14.69 -4.62 -3.01
N LEU A 59 -15.58 -5.48 -2.52
CA LEU A 59 -16.45 -5.18 -1.38
C LEU A 59 -15.64 -4.87 -0.12
N ILE A 60 -14.62 -5.67 0.18
CA ILE A 60 -13.72 -5.44 1.32
C ILE A 60 -12.97 -4.12 1.18
N THR A 61 -12.46 -3.82 -0.02
CA THR A 61 -11.72 -2.58 -0.30
C THR A 61 -12.62 -1.36 -0.17
N LEU A 62 -13.84 -1.40 -0.70
CA LEU A 62 -14.82 -0.33 -0.52
C LEU A 62 -15.18 -0.13 0.95
N GLY A 63 -15.41 -1.22 1.69
CA GLY A 63 -15.66 -1.16 3.13
C GLY A 63 -14.48 -0.56 3.90
N GLY A 64 -13.26 -0.99 3.59
CA GLY A 64 -12.04 -0.49 4.22
C GLY A 64 -11.74 0.97 3.90
N VAL A 65 -11.87 1.38 2.63
CA VAL A 65 -11.66 2.76 2.20
C VAL A 65 -12.73 3.68 2.79
N SER A 66 -14.00 3.30 2.70
CA SER A 66 -15.09 4.09 3.30
C SER A 66 -14.93 4.21 4.82
N GLY A 67 -14.62 3.11 5.51
CA GLY A 67 -14.32 3.12 6.94
C GLY A 67 -13.12 3.98 7.31
N SER A 68 -12.02 3.92 6.53
CA SER A 68 -10.83 4.73 6.74
C SER A 68 -11.12 6.23 6.56
N VAL A 69 -11.87 6.59 5.51
CA VAL A 69 -12.28 7.98 5.26
C VAL A 69 -13.22 8.48 6.36
N LEU A 70 -14.18 7.66 6.80
CA LEU A 70 -15.08 8.01 7.91
C LEU A 70 -14.32 8.19 9.22
N ALA A 71 -13.35 7.32 9.52
CA ALA A 71 -12.49 7.42 10.71
C ALA A 71 -11.59 8.66 10.65
N ALA A 72 -11.01 8.97 9.49
CA ALA A 72 -10.24 10.20 9.28
C ALA A 72 -11.12 11.45 9.48
N TRP A 73 -12.35 11.43 8.97
CA TRP A 73 -13.31 12.52 9.14
C TRP A 73 -13.76 12.67 10.60
N ALA A 74 -14.05 11.56 11.28
CA ALA A 74 -14.37 11.56 12.71
C ALA A 74 -13.20 12.10 13.54
N THR A 75 -11.97 11.67 13.25
CA THR A 75 -10.76 12.17 13.90
C THR A 75 -10.59 13.66 13.66
N TRP A 76 -10.77 14.13 12.43
CA TRP A 76 -10.73 15.56 12.10
C TRP A 76 -11.77 16.34 12.91
N LYS A 77 -13.02 15.88 12.95
CA LYS A 77 -14.10 16.53 13.71
C LYS A 77 -13.83 16.52 15.21
N PHE A 78 -13.41 15.40 15.81
CA PHE A 78 -13.14 15.31 17.25
C PHE A 78 -11.89 16.10 17.69
N LEU A 79 -10.79 16.05 16.93
CA LEU A 79 -9.58 16.83 17.26
C LEU A 79 -9.74 18.32 16.99
N PHE A 80 -10.38 18.72 15.87
CA PHE A 80 -10.59 20.14 15.59
C PHE A 80 -11.69 20.78 16.47
N ASN A 81 -12.73 20.04 16.89
CA ASN A 81 -13.66 20.53 17.91
C ASN A 81 -12.98 20.70 19.28
N ARG A 82 -11.92 19.95 19.60
CA ARG A 82 -11.13 20.17 20.83
C ARG A 82 -10.16 21.35 20.73
N LYS A 83 -9.59 21.61 19.55
CA LYS A 83 -8.69 22.77 19.33
C LYS A 83 -9.37 24.13 19.48
N LYS A 84 -10.71 24.23 19.39
CA LYS A 84 -11.43 25.50 19.65
C LYS A 84 -11.59 25.87 21.12
N ARG A 85 -11.18 25.02 22.08
CA ARG A 85 -11.39 25.26 23.53
C ARG A 85 -10.15 25.62 24.35
N SER A 86 -8.96 25.67 23.75
CA SER A 86 -7.71 26.02 24.46
C SER A 86 -7.15 27.40 24.08
N THR A 87 -7.93 28.21 23.37
CA THR A 87 -7.59 29.61 23.04
C THR A 87 -8.74 30.55 23.40
N GLN A 88 -9.61 30.16 24.32
CA GLN A 88 -10.56 31.08 24.94
C GLN A 88 -10.28 31.16 26.43
#